data_AF-A0A2D6MLK1-F1
#
_entry.id   AF-A0A2D6MLK1-F1
#
_cell.length_a   1.000
_cell.length_b   1.000
_cell.length_c   1.000
_cell.angle_alpha   90.00
_cell.angle_beta   90.00
_cell.angle_gamma   90.00
#
_symmetry.space_group_name_H-M   'P 1'
#
loop_
_entity.id
_entity.type
_entity.pdbx_description
1 polymer ?
#
loop_
_entity_poly.entity_id
_entity_poly.type
_entity_poly.pdbx_seq_one_letter_code
_entity_poly.pdbx_strand_id
1 'polypeptide(L)'
;MLRVFAFTTILLTGADHWTTYLCLKAPVEGWHVAEANPVADWLFQWAGLTGGLMIDSLVTLAAVAFLATTGILNRTAKIALLAIITISTGYAVVNNLGAIARMGLAPWSGLV
;
A
#
# COMPACT_ATOMS: atom_id res chain seq x y z
N MET A 1 -14.12 6.95 -15.18
CA MET A 1 -13.42 5.69 -14.90
C MET A 1 -11.93 5.90 -14.66
N LEU A 2 -11.13 6.40 -15.61
CA LEU A 2 -9.69 6.60 -15.39
C LEU A 2 -9.37 7.44 -14.14
N ARG A 3 -10.03 8.61 -13.99
CA ARG A 3 -9.87 9.48 -12.81
C ARG A 3 -10.25 8.76 -11.52
N VAL A 4 -11.36 8.00 -11.53
CA VAL A 4 -11.83 7.24 -10.36
C VAL A 4 -10.77 6.24 -9.95
N PHE A 5 -10.28 5.41 -10.88
CA PHE A 5 -9.22 4.45 -10.57
C PHE A 5 -7.95 5.12 -10.08
N ALA A 6 -7.50 6.24 -10.68
CA ALA A 6 -6.33 6.97 -10.20
C ALA A 6 -6.52 7.47 -8.76
N PHE A 7 -7.68 8.08 -8.44
CA PHE A 7 -7.97 8.53 -7.08
C PHE A 7 -8.08 7.37 -6.10
N THR A 8 -8.76 6.28 -6.47
CA THR A 8 -8.87 5.08 -5.64
C THR A 8 -7.50 4.46 -5.39
N THR A 9 -6.64 4.38 -6.40
CA THR A 9 -5.25 3.91 -6.24
C THR A 9 -4.51 4.76 -5.21
N ILE A 10 -4.56 6.09 -5.32
CA ILE A 10 -3.87 6.99 -4.36
C ILE A 10 -4.38 6.78 -2.93
N LEU A 11 -5.71 6.73 -2.74
CA LEU A 11 -6.30 6.52 -1.41
C LEU A 11 -5.93 5.15 -0.83
N LEU A 12 -5.96 4.10 -1.66
CA LEU A 12 -5.59 2.74 -1.23
C LEU A 12 -4.09 2.65 -0.92
N THR A 13 -3.21 3.27 -1.70
CA THR A 13 -1.78 3.34 -1.40
C THR A 13 -1.54 4.03 -0.05
N GLY A 14 -2.26 5.13 0.23
CA GLY A 14 -2.19 5.78 1.55
C GLY A 14 -2.62 4.85 2.69
N ALA A 15 -3.72 4.11 2.51
CA ALA A 15 -4.18 3.13 3.49
C ALA A 15 -3.21 1.96 3.65
N ASP A 16 -2.61 1.48 2.56
CA ASP A 16 -1.63 0.41 2.55
C ASP A 16 -0.38 0.81 3.32
N HIS A 17 0.19 1.98 3.02
CA HIS A 17 1.37 2.49 3.71
C HIS A 17 1.11 2.75 5.19
N TRP A 18 -0.07 3.27 5.53
CA TRP A 18 -0.46 3.46 6.92
C TRP A 18 -0.57 2.14 7.67
N THR A 19 -1.25 1.16 7.09
CA THR A 19 -1.44 -0.16 7.72
C THR A 19 -0.14 -0.95 7.80
N THR A 20 0.71 -0.88 6.77
CA THR A 20 2.08 -1.43 6.76
C THR A 20 2.93 -0.81 7.86
N TYR A 21 2.88 0.52 8.03
CA TYR A 21 3.57 1.19 9.14
C TYR A 21 3.11 0.66 10.49
N LEU A 22 1.79 0.51 10.71
CA LEU A 22 1.26 -0.03 11.96
C LEU A 22 1.71 -1.48 12.21
N CYS A 23 1.77 -2.30 11.16
CA CYS A 23 2.22 -3.69 11.24
C CYS A 23 3.70 -3.83 11.58
N LEU A 24 4.56 -2.94 11.08
CA LEU A 24 6.01 -3.12 11.10
C LEU A 24 6.77 -2.19 12.06
N LYS A 25 6.17 -1.10 12.56
CA LYS A 25 6.89 -0.09 13.35
C LYS A 25 7.42 -0.60 14.70
N ALA A 26 6.82 -1.64 15.26
CA ALA A 26 7.20 -2.17 16.56
C ALA A 26 6.92 -3.67 16.63
N PRO A 27 7.80 -4.45 17.29
CA PRO A 27 7.54 -5.87 17.52
C PRO A 27 6.32 -6.03 18.42
N VAL A 28 5.38 -6.87 17.99
CA VAL A 28 4.26 -7.32 18.82
C VAL A 28 4.64 -8.68 19.41
N GLU A 29 4.57 -8.80 20.73
CA GLU A 29 4.95 -10.03 21.42
C GLU A 29 4.17 -11.24 20.87
N GLY A 30 4.89 -12.33 20.55
CA GLY A 30 4.31 -13.53 19.96
C GLY A 30 4.05 -13.48 18.45
N TRP A 31 4.37 -12.37 17.77
CA TRP A 31 4.19 -12.22 16.32
C TRP A 31 5.51 -11.96 15.60
N HIS A 32 5.68 -12.61 14.45
CA HIS A 32 6.73 -12.27 13.48
C HIS A 32 6.06 -11.74 12.22
N VAL A 33 6.06 -10.41 12.06
CA VAL A 33 5.48 -9.73 10.91
C VAL A 33 6.60 -9.25 10.01
N ALA A 34 6.47 -9.53 8.72
CA ALA A 34 7.41 -9.12 7.69
C ALA A 34 6.64 -8.59 6.48
N GLU A 35 7.28 -7.71 5.72
CA GLU A 35 6.76 -7.23 4.44
C GLU A 35 6.75 -8.38 3.43
N ALA A 36 5.62 -8.57 2.73
CA ALA A 36 5.45 -9.66 1.78
C ALA A 36 6.04 -9.32 0.40
N ASN A 37 6.10 -8.03 0.05
CA ASN A 37 6.71 -7.56 -1.18
C ASN A 37 8.24 -7.47 -1.02
N PRO A 38 9.03 -8.32 -1.70
CA PRO A 38 10.49 -8.37 -1.51
C PRO A 38 11.19 -7.05 -1.90
N VAL A 39 10.59 -6.26 -2.81
CA VAL A 39 11.16 -4.95 -3.19
C VAL A 39 10.93 -3.93 -2.08
N ALA A 40 9.74 -3.94 -1.46
CA ALA A 40 9.43 -3.05 -0.35
C ALA A 40 10.23 -3.45 0.90
N ASP A 41 10.35 -4.75 1.18
CA ASP A 41 11.18 -5.26 2.28
C ASP A 41 12.64 -4.82 2.15
N TRP A 42 13.23 -5.00 0.96
CA TRP A 42 14.58 -4.49 0.66
C TRP A 42 14.68 -2.97 0.86
N LEU A 43 13.69 -2.21 0.39
CA LEU A 43 13.66 -0.75 0.55
C LEU A 43 13.59 -0.34 2.02
N PHE A 44 12.80 -1.04 2.84
CA PHE A 44 12.67 -0.79 4.28
C PHE A 44 13.95 -1.16 5.04
N GLN A 45 14.65 -2.24 4.63
CA GLN A 45 15.94 -2.59 5.21
C GLN A 45 17.03 -1.56 4.87
N TRP A 46 16.99 -0.98 3.67
CA TRP A 46 17.97 0.01 3.22
C TRP A 46 17.71 1.42 3.76
N ALA A 47 16.47 1.92 3.69
CA ALA A 47 16.12 3.29 4.05
C ALA A 47 15.47 3.43 5.45
N GLY A 48 15.22 2.31 6.14
CA GLY A 48 14.33 2.25 7.30
C GLY A 48 12.85 2.29 6.88
N LEU A 49 11.96 1.84 7.77
CA LEU A 49 10.52 1.75 7.49
C LEU A 49 9.92 3.08 7.04
N THR A 50 10.11 4.16 7.81
CA THR A 50 9.55 5.48 7.48
C THR A 50 10.14 6.04 6.19
N GLY A 51 11.47 5.97 6.03
CA GLY A 51 12.15 6.46 4.83
C GLY A 51 11.72 5.69 3.57
N GLY A 52 11.64 4.38 3.67
CA GLY A 52 11.19 3.52 2.58
C GLY A 52 9.74 3.76 2.20
N LEU A 53 8.82 3.90 3.16
CA LEU A 53 7.42 4.27 2.88
C LEU A 53 7.29 5.64 2.21
N MET A 54 8.12 6.61 2.59
CA MET A 54 8.14 7.92 1.92
C MET A 54 8.60 7.80 0.46
N ILE A 55 9.68 7.05 0.21
CA ILE A 55 10.20 6.80 -1.14
C ILE A 55 9.14 6.08 -1.99
N ASP A 56 8.54 5.01 -1.46
CA ASP A 56 7.49 4.26 -2.15
C ASP A 56 6.28 5.14 -2.47
N SER A 57 5.85 5.98 -1.52
CA SER A 57 4.77 6.95 -1.74
C SER A 57 5.06 7.88 -2.91
N LEU A 58 6.28 8.44 -2.98
CA LEU A 58 6.67 9.34 -4.06
C LEU A 58 6.75 8.63 -5.40
N VAL A 59 7.33 7.43 -5.44
CA VAL A 59 7.44 6.62 -6.66
C VAL A 59 6.05 6.24 -7.16
N THR A 60 5.17 5.79 -6.28
CA THR A 60 3.80 5.41 -6.62
C THR A 60 2.99 6.61 -7.12
N LEU A 61 3.09 7.78 -6.46
CA LEU A 61 2.45 9.00 -6.94
C LEU A 61 2.95 9.42 -8.32
N ALA A 62 4.27 9.35 -8.55
CA ALA A 62 4.86 9.65 -9.85
C ALA A 62 4.39 8.66 -10.93
N ALA A 63 4.30 7.37 -10.61
CA ALA A 63 3.81 6.33 -11.53
C ALA A 63 2.33 6.55 -11.89
N VAL A 64 1.47 6.85 -10.91
CA VAL A 64 0.05 7.14 -11.15
C VAL A 64 -0.11 8.42 -11.98
N ALA A 65 0.65 9.47 -11.67
CA ALA A 65 0.64 10.73 -12.43
C ALA A 65 1.09 10.51 -13.88
N PHE A 66 2.16 9.75 -14.09
CA PHE A 66 2.62 9.36 -15.42
C PHE A 66 1.55 8.57 -16.16
N LEU A 67 0.97 7.53 -15.55
CA LEU A 67 -0.03 6.69 -16.19
C LEU A 67 -1.29 7.48 -16.56
N ALA A 68 -1.70 8.42 -15.71
CA ALA A 68 -2.83 9.30 -15.96
C ALA A 68 -2.58 10.23 -17.15
N THR A 69 -1.37 10.81 -17.26
CA THR A 69 -1.06 11.90 -18.21
C THR A 69 -0.42 11.44 -19.52
N THR A 70 0.28 10.30 -19.53
CA THR A 70 1.07 9.85 -20.70
C THR A 70 0.23 9.63 -21.95
N GLY A 71 0.68 10.10 -23.11
CA GLY A 71 0.05 9.79 -24.41
C GLY A 71 0.43 8.43 -24.99
N ILE A 72 1.39 7.73 -24.37
CA ILE A 72 2.00 6.50 -24.90
C ILE A 72 1.02 5.32 -24.84
N LEU A 73 0.19 5.25 -23.79
CA LEU A 73 -0.74 4.15 -23.57
C LEU A 73 -2.17 4.53 -23.94
N ASN A 74 -2.86 3.60 -24.62
CA ASN A 74 -4.28 3.77 -24.90
C ASN A 74 -5.13 3.71 -23.61
N ARG A 75 -6.36 4.23 -23.68
CA ARG A 75 -7.24 4.35 -22.51
C ARG A 75 -7.53 3.01 -21.83
N THR A 76 -7.71 1.95 -22.60
CA THR A 76 -8.02 0.61 -22.07
C THR A 76 -6.86 0.06 -21.27
N ALA A 77 -5.62 0.16 -21.79
CA ALA A 77 -4.42 -0.28 -21.10
C ALA A 77 -4.23 0.48 -19.77
N LYS A 78 -4.45 1.80 -19.75
CA LYS A 78 -4.38 2.60 -18.53
C LYS A 78 -5.39 2.15 -17.47
N ILE A 79 -6.63 1.91 -17.89
CA ILE A 79 -7.69 1.44 -16.97
C ILE A 79 -7.35 0.05 -16.44
N ALA A 80 -6.91 -0.87 -17.29
CA ALA A 80 -6.52 -2.22 -16.89
C ALA A 80 -5.38 -2.20 -15.87
N LEU A 81 -4.32 -1.42 -16.13
CA LEU A 81 -3.20 -1.26 -15.20
C LEU A 81 -3.63 -0.68 -13.86
N LEU A 82 -4.38 0.42 -13.85
CA LEU A 82 -4.87 1.00 -12.60
C LEU A 82 -5.84 0.07 -11.85
N ALA A 83 -6.66 -0.70 -12.56
CA ALA A 83 -7.55 -1.68 -11.94
C ALA A 83 -6.76 -2.79 -11.24
N ILE A 84 -5.72 -3.33 -11.89
CA ILE A 84 -4.82 -4.32 -11.29
C ILE A 84 -4.16 -3.74 -10.03
N ILE A 85 -3.56 -2.54 -10.13
CA ILE A 85 -2.92 -1.87 -8.99
C ILE A 85 -3.92 -1.66 -7.85
N THR A 86 -5.12 -1.15 -8.15
CA THR A 86 -6.18 -0.93 -7.17
C THR A 86 -6.56 -2.22 -6.46
N ILE A 87 -6.73 -3.33 -7.19
CA ILE A 87 -7.09 -4.62 -6.60
C ILE A 87 -5.96 -5.17 -5.73
N SER A 88 -4.71 -5.15 -6.22
CA SER A 88 -3.57 -5.66 -5.47
C SER A 88 -3.31 -4.85 -4.20
N THR A 89 -3.37 -3.52 -4.26
CA THR A 89 -3.23 -2.65 -3.09
C THR A 89 -4.42 -2.82 -2.14
N GLY A 90 -5.63 -2.99 -2.66
CA GLY A 90 -6.80 -3.30 -1.82
C GLY A 90 -6.64 -4.62 -1.05
N TYR A 91 -6.08 -5.65 -1.69
CA TYR A 91 -5.75 -6.91 -1.02
C TYR A 91 -4.71 -6.72 0.09
N ALA A 92 -3.65 -5.96 -0.16
CA ALA A 92 -2.63 -5.64 0.85
C ALA A 92 -3.23 -4.93 2.08
N VAL A 93 -4.11 -3.93 1.86
CA VAL A 93 -4.84 -3.25 2.94
C VAL A 93 -5.66 -4.24 3.78
N VAL A 94 -6.45 -5.11 3.14
CA VAL A 94 -7.26 -6.12 3.86
C VAL A 94 -6.36 -7.08 4.64
N ASN A 95 -5.25 -7.54 4.06
CA ASN A 95 -4.30 -8.41 4.74
C ASN A 95 -3.68 -7.73 5.97
N ASN A 96 -3.26 -6.47 5.83
CA ASN A 96 -2.70 -5.69 6.92
C ASN A 96 -3.72 -5.41 8.02
N LEU A 97 -4.97 -5.07 7.66
CA LEU A 97 -6.05 -4.91 8.64
C LEU A 97 -6.34 -6.21 9.41
N GLY A 98 -6.29 -7.35 8.72
CA GLY A 98 -6.41 -8.67 9.35
C GLY A 98 -5.26 -8.96 10.33
N ALA A 99 -4.03 -8.59 9.96
CA ALA A 99 -2.87 -8.70 10.84
C ALA A 99 -3.01 -7.78 12.07
N ILE A 100 -3.36 -6.50 11.86
CA ILE A 100 -3.61 -5.50 12.91
C ILE A 100 -4.67 -5.99 13.91
N ALA A 101 -5.77 -6.58 13.42
CA ALA A 101 -6.82 -7.13 14.29
C ALA A 101 -6.32 -8.29 15.14
N ARG A 102 -5.56 -9.24 14.55
CA ARG A 102 -5.01 -10.41 15.27
C ARG A 102 -3.91 -10.04 16.25
N MET A 103 -3.15 -8.98 15.97
CA MET A 103 -2.12 -8.44 16.85
C MET A 103 -2.68 -7.56 17.99
N GLY A 104 -3.99 -7.31 18.01
CA GLY A 104 -4.60 -6.42 19.01
C GLY A 104 -4.24 -4.94 18.83
N LEU A 105 -3.72 -4.55 17.67
CA LEU A 105 -3.38 -3.16 17.33
C LEU A 105 -4.58 -2.35 16.82
N ALA A 106 -5.69 -3.01 16.52
CA ALA A 106 -6.89 -2.38 16.00
C ALA A 106 -7.51 -1.46 17.08
N PRO A 107 -7.62 -0.13 16.86
CA PRO A 107 -8.30 0.76 17.82
C PRO A 107 -9.80 0.46 17.95
N TRP A 108 -10.37 -0.32 17.03
CA TRP A 108 -11.76 -0.80 17.06
C TRP A 108 -11.92 -2.21 17.65
N SER A 109 -10.85 -2.91 18.06
CA SER A 109 -10.96 -4.25 18.66
C SER A 109 -11.60 -4.26 20.04
N GLY A 110 -11.74 -3.09 20.69
CA GLY A 110 -12.47 -2.93 21.97
C GLY A 110 -13.98 -2.74 21.84
N LEU A 111 -14.55 -2.87 20.63
CA LEU A 111 -16.01 -2.76 20.37
C LEU A 111 -16.70 -4.12 20.20
N VAL A 112 -16.10 -5.20 20.72
CA VAL A 112 -16.72 -6.54 20.80
C VAL A 112 -16.85 -6.95 22.26
#